data_AF-A0A9D7J0U4-F1
#
_entry.id   AF-A0A9D7J0U4-F1
#
_cell.length_a   1.000
_cell.length_b   1.000
_cell.length_c   1.000
_cell.angle_alpha   90.00
_cell.angle_beta   90.00
_cell.angle_gamma   90.00
#
_symmetry.space_group_name_H-M   'P 1'
#
loop_
_entity.id
_entity.type
_entity.pdbx_description
1 polymer ?
#
loop_
_entity_poly.entity_id
_entity_poly.type
_entity_poly.pdbx_seq_one_letter_code
_entity_poly.pdbx_strand_id
1 'polypeptide(L)'
;MPTKIEKSLKEKKVPGGREKGKSEELVKRRSVRLDMRINIQTKSLIERAAALTGQTLTDFAISNLVQVAVDTIEQHQRWKE
;
A
#
# COMPACT_ATOMS: atom_id res chain seq x y z
N MET A 1 39.85 47.26 -28.63
CA MET A 1 40.91 46.58 -27.84
C MET A 1 40.30 46.18 -26.51
N PRO A 2 40.23 44.87 -26.13
CA PRO A 2 39.44 44.37 -25.00
C PRO A 2 40.30 43.99 -23.77
N THR A 3 39.76 44.08 -22.54
CA THR A 3 40.18 43.33 -21.32
C THR A 3 39.05 43.36 -20.27
N LYS A 4 38.19 42.33 -20.17
CA LYS A 4 38.21 41.23 -19.18
C LYS A 4 38.22 41.69 -17.70
N ILE A 5 37.13 41.46 -16.95
CA ILE A 5 37.03 40.87 -15.59
C ILE A 5 35.73 41.34 -14.88
N GLU A 6 34.97 40.37 -14.34
CA GLU A 6 33.78 40.48 -13.44
C GLU A 6 32.48 41.05 -14.05
N LYS A 7 31.27 40.50 -13.90
CA LYS A 7 30.73 39.39 -13.10
C LYS A 7 29.52 38.86 -13.87
N SER A 8 29.66 37.68 -14.46
CA SER A 8 28.52 36.95 -15.02
C SER A 8 27.88 36.16 -13.89
N LEU A 9 26.97 36.79 -13.14
CA LEU A 9 26.14 36.08 -12.17
C LEU A 9 25.00 35.40 -12.93
N LYS A 10 25.37 34.20 -13.35
CA LYS A 10 24.57 33.07 -13.78
C LYS A 10 23.33 32.88 -12.92
N GLU A 11 22.20 33.48 -13.28
CA GLU A 11 20.87 32.99 -12.90
C GLU A 11 20.59 31.71 -13.70
N LYS A 12 21.27 30.63 -13.32
CA LYS A 12 20.72 29.30 -13.52
C LYS A 12 19.51 29.19 -12.61
N LYS A 13 18.35 29.52 -13.16
CA LYS A 13 17.05 29.14 -12.61
C LYS A 13 17.05 27.63 -12.46
N VAL A 14 17.36 27.18 -11.25
CA VAL A 14 17.26 25.78 -10.85
C VAL A 14 15.78 25.43 -10.98
N PRO A 15 15.38 24.41 -11.78
CA PRO A 15 14.02 23.91 -11.71
C PRO A 15 13.93 23.03 -10.46
N GLY A 16 13.98 23.65 -9.28
CA GLY A 16 13.76 23.00 -7.99
C GLY A 16 12.28 22.90 -7.68
N GLY A 17 11.47 22.46 -8.64
CA GLY A 17 10.05 22.20 -8.45
C GLY A 17 9.87 20.89 -7.70
N ARG A 18 9.45 20.98 -6.44
CA ARG A 18 9.09 19.87 -5.55
C ARG A 18 8.46 18.67 -6.28
N GLU A 19 9.18 17.56 -6.37
CA GLU A 19 8.63 16.22 -6.64
C GLU A 19 7.81 15.67 -5.44
N LYS A 20 7.23 16.53 -4.59
CA LYS A 20 6.49 16.11 -3.39
C LYS A 20 5.11 15.52 -3.70
N GLY A 21 4.55 15.75 -4.90
CA GLY A 21 3.20 15.30 -5.24
C GLY A 21 3.09 13.83 -5.69
N LYS A 22 4.12 13.27 -6.34
CA LYS A 22 4.06 11.91 -6.91
C LYS A 22 4.18 10.80 -5.86
N SER A 23 4.93 11.04 -4.79
CA SER A 23 5.14 10.05 -3.73
C SER A 23 3.92 9.91 -2.81
N GLU A 24 3.25 11.02 -2.49
CA GLU A 24 2.06 11.01 -1.61
C GLU A 24 0.84 10.34 -2.27
N GLU A 25 0.62 10.55 -3.58
CA GLU A 25 -0.48 9.90 -4.31
C GLU A 25 -0.27 8.38 -4.45
N LEU A 26 0.96 7.94 -4.71
CA LEU A 26 1.31 6.52 -4.81
C LEU A 26 1.20 5.80 -3.46
N VAL A 27 1.53 6.48 -2.36
CA VAL A 27 1.34 5.98 -0.99
C VAL A 27 -0.16 5.90 -0.65
N LYS A 28 -0.96 6.88 -1.07
CA LYS A 28 -2.41 6.89 -0.85
C LYS A 28 -3.14 5.76 -1.60
N ARG A 29 -2.64 5.32 -2.75
CA ARG A 29 -3.16 4.15 -3.48
C ARG A 29 -2.76 2.80 -2.86
N ARG A 30 -1.78 2.77 -1.96
CA ARG A 30 -1.24 1.52 -1.37
C ARG A 30 -1.89 1.11 -0.06
N SER A 31 -2.60 2.00 0.65
CA SER A 31 -3.24 1.67 1.93
C SER A 31 -4.76 1.90 1.90
N VAL A 32 -5.48 0.88 1.43
CA VAL A 32 -6.94 0.80 1.55
C VAL A 32 -7.30 0.00 2.79
N ARG A 33 -8.31 0.44 3.56
CA ARG A 33 -8.75 -0.24 4.78
C ARG A 33 -9.98 -1.09 4.50
N LEU A 34 -10.04 -2.24 5.17
CA LEU A 34 -11.19 -3.11 5.19
C LEU A 34 -11.86 -2.98 6.56
N ASP A 35 -13.02 -2.34 6.60
CA ASP A 35 -13.82 -2.18 7.81
C ASP A 35 -14.95 -3.22 7.82
N MET A 36 -15.04 -4.03 8.88
CA MET A 36 -16.07 -5.04 9.05
C MET A 36 -16.63 -5.04 10.47
N ARG A 37 -17.94 -5.23 10.60
CA ARG A 37 -18.61 -5.44 11.88
C ARG A 37 -18.81 -6.94 12.07
N ILE A 38 -18.25 -7.48 13.14
CA ILE A 38 -18.40 -8.88 13.52
C ILE A 38 -18.91 -8.96 14.95
N ASN A 39 -19.56 -10.08 15.30
CA ASN A 39 -19.97 -10.32 16.67
C ASN A 39 -18.76 -10.75 17.54
N ILE A 40 -18.93 -10.72 18.85
CA ILE A 40 -17.87 -11.03 19.82
C ILE A 40 -17.39 -12.48 19.68
N GLN A 41 -18.30 -13.44 19.45
CA GLN A 41 -17.96 -14.86 19.33
C GLN A 41 -17.05 -15.11 18.13
N THR A 42 -17.36 -14.49 16.98
CA THR A 42 -16.54 -14.54 15.76
C THR A 42 -15.16 -13.94 16.03
N LYS A 43 -15.07 -12.79 16.69
CA LYS A 43 -13.78 -12.18 17.04
C LYS A 43 -12.94 -13.12 17.92
N SER A 44 -13.53 -13.68 18.98
CA SER A 44 -12.84 -14.60 19.88
C SER A 44 -12.36 -15.88 19.20
N LEU A 45 -13.14 -16.40 18.23
CA LEU A 45 -12.75 -17.55 17.42
C LEU A 45 -11.48 -17.24 16.60
N ILE A 46 -11.48 -16.11 15.89
CA ILE A 46 -10.36 -15.70 15.03
C ILE A 46 -9.12 -15.39 15.88
N GLU A 47 -9.28 -14.73 17.04
CA GLU A 47 -8.17 -14.46 17.98
C GLU A 47 -7.51 -15.75 18.48
N ARG A 48 -8.31 -16.77 18.82
CA ARG A 48 -7.76 -18.07 19.22
C ARG A 48 -7.00 -18.72 18.07
N ALA A 49 -7.54 -18.70 16.85
CA ALA A 49 -6.87 -19.27 15.69
C ALA A 49 -5.55 -18.52 15.34
N ALA A 50 -5.54 -17.19 15.46
CA ALA A 50 -4.34 -16.38 15.30
C ALA A 50 -3.28 -16.71 16.37
N ALA A 51 -3.69 -16.88 17.63
CA ALA A 51 -2.78 -17.28 18.70
C ALA A 51 -2.15 -18.66 18.46
N LEU A 52 -2.91 -19.62 17.94
CA LEU A 52 -2.41 -20.96 17.61
C LEU A 52 -1.40 -20.95 16.44
N THR A 53 -1.50 -20.00 15.52
CA THR A 53 -0.58 -19.85 14.38
C THR A 53 0.60 -18.92 14.67
N GLY A 54 0.63 -18.28 15.85
CA GLY A 54 1.68 -17.33 16.22
C GLY A 54 1.62 -16.02 15.44
N GLN A 55 0.45 -15.67 14.91
CA GLN A 55 0.24 -14.45 14.10
C GLN A 55 -0.64 -13.45 14.84
N THR A 56 -0.61 -12.19 14.41
CA THR A 56 -1.57 -11.19 14.90
C THR A 56 -2.97 -11.48 14.35
N LEU A 57 -4.01 -11.00 15.04
CA LEU A 57 -5.39 -11.14 14.59
C LEU A 57 -5.58 -10.63 13.15
N THR A 58 -4.97 -9.48 12.84
CA THR A 58 -5.06 -8.85 11.52
C THR A 58 -4.35 -9.67 10.46
N ASP A 59 -3.12 -10.13 10.72
CA ASP A 59 -2.35 -10.92 9.75
C ASP A 59 -3.03 -12.26 9.45
N PHE A 60 -3.55 -12.91 10.50
CA PHE A 60 -4.30 -14.16 10.36
C PHE A 60 -5.59 -13.96 9.55
N ALA A 61 -6.33 -12.86 9.80
CA ALA A 61 -7.55 -12.57 9.06
C ALA A 61 -7.27 -12.26 7.58
N ILE A 62 -6.28 -11.40 7.30
CA ILE A 62 -5.94 -11.02 5.93
C ILE A 62 -5.42 -12.21 5.13
N SER A 63 -4.52 -13.02 5.70
CA SER A 63 -3.97 -14.19 5.00
C SER A 63 -5.05 -15.19 4.62
N ASN A 64 -5.97 -15.51 5.53
CA ASN A 64 -7.10 -16.39 5.24
C ASN A 64 -8.07 -15.79 4.23
N LEU A 65 -8.39 -14.49 4.33
CA LEU A 65 -9.27 -13.84 3.36
C LEU A 65 -8.69 -13.87 1.94
N VAL A 66 -7.37 -13.64 1.80
CA VAL A 66 -6.69 -13.71 0.51
C VAL A 66 -6.71 -15.14 -0.04
N GLN A 67 -6.40 -16.13 0.79
CA GLN A 67 -6.41 -17.53 0.37
C GLN A 67 -7.80 -17.93 -0.15
N VAL A 68 -8.85 -17.67 0.62
CA VAL A 68 -10.23 -17.99 0.22
C VAL A 68 -10.63 -17.24 -1.05
N ALA A 69 -10.21 -15.98 -1.21
CA ALA A 69 -10.50 -15.21 -2.42
C ALA A 69 -9.82 -15.82 -3.66
N VAL A 70 -8.55 -16.22 -3.56
CA VAL A 70 -7.83 -16.89 -4.66
C VAL A 70 -8.54 -18.19 -5.04
N ASP A 71 -8.81 -19.06 -4.06
CA ASP A 71 -9.49 -20.34 -4.29
C ASP A 71 -10.86 -20.13 -4.96
N THR A 72 -11.62 -19.13 -4.51
CA THR A 72 -12.94 -18.80 -5.07
C THR A 72 -12.85 -18.31 -6.52
N ILE A 73 -11.87 -17.46 -6.84
CA ILE A 73 -11.65 -16.93 -8.19
C ILE A 73 -11.24 -18.06 -9.13
N GLU A 74 -10.28 -18.90 -8.72
CA GLU A 74 -9.80 -20.02 -9.52
C GLU A 74 -10.92 -21.02 -9.81
N GLN A 75 -11.72 -21.37 -8.79
CA GLN A 75 -12.88 -22.25 -8.98
C GLN A 75 -13.89 -21.67 -9.97
N HIS A 76 -14.17 -20.37 -9.88
CA HIS A 76 -15.13 -19.73 -10.79
C HIS A 76 -14.59 -19.63 -12.23
N GLN A 77 -13.29 -19.38 -12.39
CA GLN A 77 -12.65 -19.33 -13.71
C GLN A 77 -12.61 -20.71 -14.37
N ARG A 78 -12.31 -21.77 -13.60
CA ARG A 78 -12.33 -23.15 -14.11
C ARG A 78 -13.72 -23.61 -14.59
N TRP A 79 -14.80 -23.02 -14.09
CA TRP A 79 -16.17 -23.32 -14.58
C TRP A 79 -16.61 -22.49 -15.78
N LYS A 80 -15.82 -21.48 -16.18
CA LYS A 80 -16.10 -20.63 -17.34
C LYS A 80 -15.32 -21.01 -18.60
N GLU A 81 -14.53 -22.08 -18.55
CA GLU A 81 -13.88 -22.74 -19.69
C GLU A 81 -14.56 -24.09 -19.99
#